data_AF-A0A7Y1US19-F1
#
_entry.id   AF-A0A7Y1US19-F1
#
_cell.length_a   1.000
_cell.length_b   1.000
_cell.length_c   1.000
_cell.angle_alpha   90.00
_cell.angle_beta   90.00
_cell.angle_gamma   90.00
#
_symmetry.space_group_name_H-M   'P 1'
#
loop_
_entity.id
_entity.type
_entity.pdbx_description
1 polymer ?
#
loop_
_entity_poly.entity_id
_entity_poly.type
_entity_poly.pdbx_seq_one_letter_code
_entity_poly.pdbx_strand_id
1 'polypeptide(L)' 'MGAAILGVGIWMVRLLARPVPPEPDEADLIEVAVGYHCTVCGMRLTVTRVQGEEAKPPRHCREEMELAGNPSGSSGATS' A
#
# COMPACT_ATOMS: atom_id res chain seq x y z
N MET A 1 10.21 -46.47 2.11
CA MET A 1 8.85 -45.89 2.16
C MET A 1 8.87 -44.41 2.54
N GLY A 2 9.54 -43.99 3.63
CA GLY A 2 9.55 -42.59 4.06
C GLY A 2 10.04 -41.57 3.03
N ALA A 3 11.08 -41.89 2.25
CA ALA A 3 11.58 -41.01 1.19
C ALA A 3 10.57 -40.76 0.07
N ALA A 4 9.72 -41.76 -0.25
CA ALA A 4 8.67 -41.60 -1.25
C ALA A 4 7.55 -40.67 -0.75
N ILE A 5 7.19 -40.78 0.53
CA ILE A 5 6.19 -39.91 1.17
C ILE A 5 6.67 -38.45 1.18
N LEU A 6 7.93 -38.22 1.58
CA LEU A 6 8.52 -36.88 1.58
C LEU A 6 8.66 -36.32 0.15
N GLY A 7 9.08 -37.15 -0.81
CA GLY A 7 9.19 -36.74 -2.21
C GLY A 7 7.85 -36.30 -2.81
N VAL A 8 6.79 -37.08 -2.60
CA VAL A 8 5.43 -36.75 -3.07
C VAL A 8 4.88 -35.51 -2.36
N GLY A 9 5.10 -35.39 -1.05
CA GLY A 9 4.67 -34.22 -0.27
C GLY A 9 5.34 -32.92 -0.74
N ILE A 10 6.66 -32.93 -0.94
CA ILE A 10 7.41 -31.76 -1.44
C ILE A 10 6.95 -31.39 -2.86
N TRP A 11 6.70 -32.38 -3.71
CA TRP A 11 6.22 -32.15 -5.07
C TRP A 11 4.85 -31.48 -5.07
N MET A 12 3.93 -31.94 -4.22
CA MET A 12 2.58 -31.38 -4.12
C MET A 12 2.57 -29.96 -3.56
N VAL A 13 3.42 -29.66 -2.57
CA VAL A 13 3.60 -28.29 -2.04
C VAL A 13 4.18 -27.37 -3.11
N ARG A 14 5.16 -27.83 -3.89
CA ARG A 14 5.74 -27.03 -4.97
C ARG A 14 4.73 -26.69 -6.07
N LEU A 15 3.77 -27.56 -6.35
CA LEU A 15 2.72 -27.29 -7.34
C LEU A 15 1.77 -26.16 -6.91
N LEU A 16 1.60 -25.97 -5.60
CA LEU A 16 0.74 -24.93 -5.02
C LEU A 16 1.49 -23.64 -4.69
N ALA A 17 2.82 -23.68 -4.67
CA ALA A 17 3.64 -22.51 -4.39
C ALA A 17 3.44 -21.46 -5.51
N ARG A 18 2.76 -20.37 -5.17
CA ARG A 18 2.62 -19.22 -6.06
C ARG A 18 3.99 -18.54 -6.23
N PRO A 19 4.34 -18.07 -7.44
CA PRO A 19 5.52 -17.22 -7.61
C PRO A 19 5.33 -15.98 -6.74
N VAL A 20 6.38 -15.61 -6.00
CA VAL A 20 6.42 -14.33 -5.29
C VAL A 20 6.23 -13.23 -6.35
N PRO A 21 5.23 -12.35 -6.21
CA PRO A 21 5.04 -11.26 -7.15
C PRO A 21 6.33 -10.41 -7.18
N PRO A 22 6.75 -9.94 -8.37
CA PRO A 22 7.90 -9.05 -8.47
C PRO A 22 7.67 -7.84 -7.57
N GLU A 23 8.71 -7.44 -6.84
CA GLU A 23 8.68 -6.18 -6.10
C GLU A 23 8.33 -5.07 -7.10
N PRO A 24 7.35 -4.19 -6.79
CA PRO A 24 6.96 -3.10 -7.67
C PRO A 24 8.22 -2.30 -8.05
N ASP A 25 8.43 -2.06 -9.34
CA ASP A 25 9.54 -1.23 -9.76
C ASP A 25 9.27 0.24 -9.37
N GLU A 26 10.32 1.05 -9.23
CA GLU A 26 10.16 2.47 -8.87
C GLU A 26 9.41 3.28 -9.96
N ALA A 27 9.26 2.73 -11.17
CA ALA A 27 8.51 3.36 -12.26
C ALA A 27 6.99 3.18 -12.12
N ASP A 28 6.54 2.12 -11.46
CA ASP A 28 5.14 1.82 -11.13
C ASP A 28 4.66 2.56 -9.87
N LEU A 29 5.58 3.22 -9.15
CA LEU A 29 5.29 4.02 -7.96
C LEU A 29 4.74 5.40 -8.34
N ILE A 30 3.40 5.54 -8.33
CA ILE A 30 2.75 6.82 -8.62
C ILE A 30 2.82 7.76 -7.42
N GLU A 31 3.41 8.93 -7.62
CA GLU A 31 3.34 10.05 -6.68
C GLU A 31 1.90 10.59 -6.57
N VAL A 32 1.30 10.46 -5.40
CA VAL A 32 -0.01 10.99 -5.04
C VAL A 32 0.11 12.10 -4.00
N ALA A 33 -0.57 13.20 -4.26
CA ALA A 33 -0.77 14.27 -3.31
C ALA A 33 -1.86 13.87 -2.29
N VAL A 34 -1.50 13.70 -1.02
CA VAL A 34 -2.44 13.43 0.07
C VAL A 34 -2.67 14.68 0.89
N GLY A 35 -3.93 15.10 0.98
CA GLY A 35 -4.38 16.17 1.87
C GLY A 35 -4.57 15.65 3.30
N TYR A 36 -4.06 16.40 4.26
CA TYR A 36 -4.29 16.23 5.68
C TYR A 36 -4.98 17.48 6.23
N HIS A 37 -5.85 17.28 7.20
CA HIS A 37 -6.45 18.35 7.97
C HIS A 37 -6.26 18.11 9.46
N CYS A 38 -5.93 19.19 10.18
CA CYS A 38 -5.94 19.17 11.64
C CYS A 38 -7.36 19.45 12.13
N THR A 39 -7.93 18.52 12.90
CA THR A 39 -9.27 18.66 13.49
C THR A 39 -9.32 19.70 14.63
N VAL A 40 -8.16 20.11 15.16
CA VAL A 40 -8.06 21.05 16.28
C VAL A 40 -7.96 22.50 15.83
N CYS A 41 -7.12 22.82 14.84
CA CYS A 41 -6.93 24.19 14.36
C CYS A 41 -7.44 24.45 12.94
N GLY A 42 -7.83 23.41 12.20
CA GLY A 42 -8.32 23.53 10.82
C GLY A 42 -7.22 23.72 9.76
N MET A 43 -5.94 23.58 10.13
CA MET A 43 -4.83 23.64 9.17
C MET A 43 -4.95 22.53 8.12
N ARG A 44 -4.70 22.87 6.85
CA ARG A 44 -4.66 21.93 5.72
C ARG A 44 -3.26 21.86 5.14
N LEU A 45 -2.75 20.65 4.97
CA LEU A 45 -1.42 20.38 4.42
C LEU A 45 -1.54 19.30 3.35
N THR A 46 -0.88 19.49 2.21
CA THR A 46 -0.80 18.47 1.16
C THR A 46 0.63 17.92 1.13
N VAL A 47 0.77 16.60 1.17
CA VAL A 47 2.07 15.91 1.11
C VAL A 47 2.09 15.02 -0.13
N THR A 48 3.12 15.15 -0.96
CA THR A 48 3.38 14.25 -2.09
C THR A 48 4.02 12.97 -1.56
N ARG A 49 3.46 11.81 -1.91
CA ARG A 49 3.99 10.50 -1.50
C ARG A 49 3.83 9.48 -2.61
N VAL A 50 4.55 8.39 -2.54
CA VAL A 50 4.31 7.22 -3.38
C VAL A 50 3.08 6.41 -2.89
N GLN A 51 2.27 5.89 -3.81
CA GLN A 51 1.21 4.93 -3.48
C GLN A 51 1.78 3.60 -2.98
N GLY A 52 1.24 3.08 -1.87
CA GLY A 52 1.65 1.81 -1.26
C GLY A 52 2.62 1.94 -0.08
N GLU A 53 3.23 3.10 0.11
CA GLU A 53 4.09 3.35 1.27
C GLU A 53 3.27 3.63 2.54
N GLU A 54 3.57 2.91 3.63
CA GLU A 54 2.95 3.10 4.95
C GLU A 54 3.45 4.40 5.60
N ALA A 55 2.72 5.50 5.37
CA ALA A 55 3.06 6.80 5.92
C ALA A 55 2.45 7.00 7.32
N LYS A 56 3.28 7.48 8.27
CA LYS A 56 2.80 7.94 9.57
C LYS A 56 2.13 9.31 9.44
N PRO A 57 0.92 9.52 9.99
CA PRO A 57 0.24 10.81 9.94
C PRO A 57 1.10 11.92 10.55
N PRO A 58 1.24 13.08 9.88
CA PRO A 58 2.00 14.20 10.43
C PRO A 58 1.30 14.76 11.67
N ARG A 59 2.12 15.21 12.64
CA ARG A 59 1.62 15.78 13.90
C ARG A 59 1.57 17.30 13.82
N HIS A 60 0.42 17.86 14.18
CA HIS A 60 0.20 19.29 14.31
C HIS A 60 -0.71 19.53 15.51
N CYS A 61 -0.51 20.62 16.26
CA CYS A 61 -1.20 20.86 17.55
C CYS A 61 -0.99 19.80 18.65
N ARG A 62 -0.05 18.85 18.45
CA ARG A 62 0.19 17.64 19.26
C ARG A 62 -0.78 16.48 18.98
N GLU A 63 -1.79 16.68 18.16
CA GLU A 63 -2.60 15.60 17.60
C GLU A 63 -2.06 15.09 16.25
N GLU A 64 -2.50 13.90 15.87
CA GLU A 64 -2.28 13.33 14.53
C GLU A 64 -3.32 13.92 13.58
N MET A 65 -2.88 14.35 12.39
CA MET A 65 -3.79 14.90 11.39
C MET A 65 -4.56 13.80 10.66
N GLU A 66 -5.80 14.10 10.30
CA GLU A 66 -6.69 13.17 9.60
C GLU A 66 -6.61 13.40 8.08
N LEU A 67 -6.79 12.34 7.30
CA LEU A 67 -6.86 12.44 5.85
C LEU A 67 -8.03 13.35 5.46
N ALA A 68 -7.72 14.47 4.81
CA ALA A 68 -8.71 15.26 4.12
C ALA A 68 -9.13 14.45 2.89
N GLY A 69 -10.38 13.95 2.91
CA GLY A 69 -10.96 13.09 1.87
C GLY A 69 -10.43 13.43 0.48
N ASN A 70 -9.62 12.53 -0.05
CA ASN A 70 -8.90 12.73 -1.29
C ASN A 70 -9.86 12.55 -2.49
N PRO A 71 -9.90 13.46 -3.49
CA PRO A 71 -10.60 13.21 -4.75
C PRO A 71 -9.92 12.18 -5.68
N SER A 72 -8.71 11.69 -5.41
CA SER A 72 -8.01 10.72 -6.28
C SER A 72 -8.42 9.24 -6.12
N GLY A 73 -9.56 8.98 -5.47
CA GLY A 73 -10.15 7.64 -5.36
C GLY A 73 -11.27 7.29 -6.35
N SER A 74 -11.62 8.11 -7.36
CA SER A 74 -12.81 7.80 -8.20
C SER A 74 -12.96 8.43 -9.62
N SER A 75 -11.92 8.54 -10.45
CA SER A 75 -12.12 8.81 -11.91
C SER A 75 -10.91 8.33 -12.73
N GLY A 76 -11.00 7.42 -13.70
CA GLY A 76 -12.18 6.86 -14.35
C GLY A 76 -11.93 5.51 -15.04
N ALA A 77 -12.97 4.68 -15.01
CA ALA A 77 -13.33 3.86 -16.15
C ALA A 77 -13.77 4.79 -17.31
N THR A 78 -13.82 4.23 -18.53
CA THR A 78 -14.34 4.79 -19.80
C THR A 78 -13.39 5.66 -20.64
N SER A 79 -12.63 5.03 -21.54
CA SER A 79 -12.88 4.95 -23.01
C SER A 79 -11.72 4.27 -23.72
#